data_AF-A0A851DFZ2-F1
#
_entry.id   AF-A0A851DFZ2-F1
#
_cell.length_a   1.000
_cell.length_b   1.000
_cell.length_c   1.000
_cell.angle_alpha   90.00
_cell.angle_beta   90.00
_cell.angle_gamma   90.00
#
_symmetry.space_group_name_H-M   'P 1'
#
loop_
_entity.id
_entity.type
_entity.pdbx_description
1 polymer ?
#
loop_
_entity_poly.entity_id
_entity_poly.type
_entity_poly.pdbx_seq_one_letter_code
_entity_poly.pdbx_strand_id
1 'polypeptide(L)'
;MDHEVDEVAQVLLQKMGDSSEFIQKAANESLGIMVANVTPARAMTALMASGVQHPNALVRKCAARHLLTVLEQIGAKKLLSGKHVVTDLLVGTLVKLAQDSHPDTR
;
A
#
# COMPACT_ATOMS: atom_id res chain seq x y z
N MET A 1 -9.49 -2.71 -15.93
CA MET A 1 -8.51 -1.77 -15.36
C MET A 1 -8.63 -1.61 -13.86
N ASP A 2 -9.71 -1.07 -13.28
CA ASP A 2 -9.72 -0.86 -11.82
C ASP A 2 -9.65 -2.17 -11.01
N HIS A 3 -10.43 -3.20 -11.35
CA HIS A 3 -10.38 -4.49 -10.66
C HIS A 3 -9.02 -5.20 -10.83
N GLU A 4 -8.40 -5.10 -12.00
CA GLU A 4 -7.10 -5.72 -12.30
C GLU A 4 -6.01 -5.17 -11.37
N VAL A 5 -6.06 -3.87 -11.04
CA VAL A 5 -5.10 -3.27 -10.10
C VAL A 5 -5.28 -3.82 -8.69
N ASP A 6 -6.52 -4.05 -8.24
CA ASP A 6 -6.77 -4.64 -6.92
C ASP A 6 -6.27 -6.09 -6.87
N GLU A 7 -6.56 -6.88 -7.91
CA GLU A 7 -6.12 -8.28 -8.01
C GLU A 7 -4.59 -8.38 -8.06
N VAL A 8 -3.92 -7.57 -8.89
CA VAL A 8 -2.46 -7.56 -8.99
C VAL A 8 -1.84 -7.12 -7.67
N ALA A 9 -2.33 -6.05 -7.05
CA ALA A 9 -1.85 -5.60 -5.75
C ALA A 9 -1.98 -6.70 -4.68
N GLN A 10 -3.14 -7.35 -4.62
CA GLN A 10 -3.41 -8.44 -3.69
C GLN A 10 -2.45 -9.61 -3.89
N VAL A 11 -2.29 -10.09 -5.13
CA VAL A 11 -1.41 -11.23 -5.45
C VAL A 11 0.04 -10.92 -5.10
N LEU A 12 0.54 -9.74 -5.48
CA LEU A 12 1.92 -9.35 -5.19
C LEU A 12 2.16 -9.15 -3.69
N LEU A 13 1.22 -8.55 -2.97
CA LEU A 13 1.31 -8.40 -1.52
C LEU A 13 1.28 -9.75 -0.80
N GLN A 14 0.48 -10.72 -1.26
CA GLN A 14 0.52 -12.08 -0.71
C GLN A 14 1.90 -12.73 -0.89
N LYS A 15 2.57 -12.50 -2.03
CA LYS A 15 3.93 -13.00 -2.29
C LYS A 15 5.02 -12.35 -1.43
N MET A 16 4.76 -11.20 -0.80
CA MET A 16 5.64 -10.65 0.24
C MET A 16 5.68 -11.51 1.52
N GLY A 17 4.71 -12.40 1.71
CA GLY A 17 4.68 -13.34 2.83
C GLY A 17 5.37 -14.68 2.57
N ASP A 18 5.99 -14.87 1.40
CA ASP A 18 6.70 -16.10 1.04
C ASP A 18 7.98 -16.28 1.89
N SER A 19 8.44 -17.50 2.12
CA SER A 19 9.70 -17.77 2.81
C SER A 19 10.95 -17.44 1.98
N SER A 20 10.81 -17.39 0.65
CA SER A 20 11.92 -17.11 -0.26
C SER A 20 12.15 -15.61 -0.41
N GLU A 21 13.31 -15.13 0.04
CA GLU A 21 13.73 -13.73 -0.15
C GLU A 21 13.75 -13.31 -1.63
N PHE A 22 14.07 -14.24 -2.53
CA PHE A 22 14.03 -13.99 -3.98
C PHE A 22 12.61 -13.67 -4.44
N ILE A 23 11.60 -14.43 -3.98
CA ILE A 23 10.20 -14.20 -4.31
C ILE A 23 9.72 -12.89 -3.68
N GLN A 24 10.06 -12.63 -2.42
CA GLN A 24 9.71 -11.36 -1.76
C GLN A 24 10.28 -10.15 -2.51
N LYS A 25 11.55 -10.22 -2.94
CA LYS A 25 12.19 -9.14 -3.69
C LYS A 25 11.51 -8.91 -5.04
N ALA A 26 11.27 -9.97 -5.81
CA ALA A 26 10.61 -9.89 -7.10
C ALA A 26 9.17 -9.36 -6.99
N ALA A 27 8.43 -9.80 -5.97
CA ALA A 27 7.08 -9.30 -5.69
C ALA A 27 7.09 -7.81 -5.34
N ASN A 28 8.04 -7.39 -4.51
CA ASN A 28 8.18 -5.99 -4.14
C ASN A 28 8.52 -5.08 -5.34
N GLU A 29 9.45 -5.52 -6.20
CA GLU A 29 9.83 -4.78 -7.41
C GLU A 29 8.66 -4.68 -8.39
N SER A 30 7.94 -5.77 -8.60
CA SER A 30 6.75 -5.82 -9.44
C SER A 30 5.64 -4.91 -8.92
N LEU A 31 5.45 -4.87 -7.60
CA LEU A 31 4.47 -3.99 -6.97
C LEU A 31 4.84 -2.52 -7.17
N GLY A 32 6.12 -2.17 -7.06
CA GLY A 32 6.61 -0.83 -7.37
C GLY A 32 6.38 -0.42 -8.83
N ILE A 33 6.59 -1.34 -9.77
CA ILE A 33 6.30 -1.11 -11.20
C ILE A 33 4.80 -0.88 -11.41
N MET A 34 3.94 -1.71 -10.81
CA MET A 34 2.48 -1.54 -10.89
C MET A 34 2.06 -0.16 -10.38
N VAL A 35 2.55 0.24 -9.20
CA VAL A 35 2.28 1.54 -8.59
C VAL A 35 2.69 2.69 -9.52
N ALA A 36 3.84 2.57 -10.18
CA ALA A 36 4.35 3.60 -11.10
C ALA A 36 3.55 3.73 -12.41
N ASN A 37 2.79 2.70 -12.80
CA ASN A 37 2.07 2.65 -14.09
C ASN A 37 0.57 2.96 -13.99
N VAL A 38 0.05 3.20 -12.78
CA VAL A 38 -1.35 3.58 -12.55
C VAL A 38 -1.44 4.97 -11.93
N THR A 39 -2.65 5.54 -11.86
CA THR A 39 -2.81 6.84 -11.18
C THR A 39 -2.49 6.71 -9.68
N PRO A 40 -1.84 7.70 -9.05
CA PRO A 40 -1.53 7.64 -7.61
C PRO A 40 -2.75 7.39 -6.73
N ALA A 41 -3.89 8.01 -7.04
CA ALA A 41 -5.14 7.79 -6.31
C ALA A 41 -5.64 6.33 -6.40
N ARG A 42 -5.43 5.69 -7.56
CA ARG A 42 -5.79 4.28 -7.75
C ARG A 42 -4.86 3.35 -6.98
N ALA A 43 -3.54 3.56 -7.08
CA ALA A 43 -2.54 2.81 -6.32
C ALA A 43 -2.80 2.91 -4.81
N MET A 44 -3.07 4.12 -4.30
CA MET A 44 -3.40 4.36 -2.89
C MET A 44 -4.58 3.48 -2.44
N THR A 45 -5.67 3.50 -3.20
CA THR A 45 -6.88 2.75 -2.86
C THR A 45 -6.63 1.23 -2.82
N ALA A 46 -5.92 0.70 -3.82
CA ALA A 46 -5.61 -0.74 -3.89
C ALA A 46 -4.70 -1.20 -2.74
N LEU A 47 -3.66 -0.41 -2.41
CA LEU A 47 -2.73 -0.71 -1.31
C LEU A 47 -3.41 -0.64 0.07
N MET A 48 -4.28 0.36 0.28
CA MET A 48 -5.05 0.49 1.52
C MET A 48 -6.02 -0.68 1.73
N ALA A 49 -6.65 -1.17 0.66
CA ALA A 49 -7.61 -2.26 0.72
C ALA A 49 -6.97 -3.62 1.05
N SER A 50 -5.78 -3.91 0.49
CA SER A 50 -5.19 -5.26 0.53
C SER A 50 -4.00 -5.41 1.48
N GLY A 51 -3.23 -4.35 1.73
CA GLY A 51 -1.94 -4.45 2.40
C GLY A 51 -1.96 -4.14 3.89
N VAL A 52 -2.67 -3.07 4.30
CA VAL A 52 -2.55 -2.51 5.65
C VAL A 52 -3.16 -3.41 6.74
N GLN A 53 -4.19 -4.19 6.41
CA GLN A 53 -4.87 -5.07 7.37
C GLN A 53 -4.35 -6.52 7.33
N HIS A 54 -3.26 -6.77 6.60
CA HIS A 54 -2.76 -8.12 6.41
C HIS A 54 -2.14 -8.70 7.71
N PRO A 55 -2.36 -9.98 8.06
CA PRO A 55 -1.82 -10.55 9.30
C PRO A 55 -0.28 -10.63 9.32
N ASN A 56 0.35 -10.80 8.15
CA ASN A 56 1.81 -10.86 8.03
C ASN A 56 2.45 -9.46 8.05
N ALA A 57 3.39 -9.23 8.98
CA ALA A 57 4.09 -7.96 9.15
C ALA A 57 4.93 -7.53 7.94
N LEU A 58 5.54 -8.46 7.20
CA LEU A 58 6.31 -8.12 6.00
C LEU A 58 5.43 -7.55 4.88
N VAL A 59 4.20 -8.06 4.77
CA VAL A 59 3.20 -7.55 3.84
C VAL A 59 2.79 -6.14 4.23
N ARG A 60 2.50 -5.89 5.52
CA ARG A 60 2.16 -4.55 6.02
C ARG A 60 3.29 -3.55 5.81
N LYS A 61 4.54 -3.93 6.14
CA LYS A 61 5.75 -3.12 5.87
C LYS A 61 5.86 -2.75 4.40
N CYS A 62 5.69 -3.72 3.50
CA CYS A 62 5.77 -3.50 2.06
C CYS A 62 4.68 -2.52 1.59
N ALA A 63 3.43 -2.76 2.01
CA ALA A 63 2.31 -1.90 1.69
C ALA A 63 2.52 -0.46 2.21
N ALA A 64 2.98 -0.30 3.45
CA ALA A 64 3.26 1.00 4.06
C ALA A 64 4.32 1.78 3.27
N ARG A 65 5.40 1.12 2.85
CA ARG A 65 6.45 1.77 2.05
C ARG A 65 5.95 2.27 0.70
N HIS A 66 5.22 1.43 -0.04
CA HIS A 66 4.65 1.86 -1.34
C HIS A 66 3.57 2.92 -1.16
N LEU A 67 2.77 2.81 -0.09
CA LEU A 67 1.77 3.81 0.26
C LEU A 67 2.43 5.17 0.55
N LEU A 68 3.54 5.21 1.30
CA LEU A 68 4.29 6.44 1.54
C LEU A 68 4.70 7.12 0.21
N THR A 69 5.30 6.36 -0.71
CA THR A 69 5.69 6.89 -2.03
C THR A 69 4.50 7.47 -2.80
N VAL A 70 3.35 6.80 -2.77
CA VAL A 70 2.13 7.28 -3.43
C VAL A 70 1.59 8.56 -2.76
N LEU A 71 1.60 8.62 -1.43
CA LEU A 71 1.13 9.80 -0.68
C LEU A 71 2.03 11.02 -0.90
N GLU A 72 3.34 10.83 -0.97
CA GLU A 72 4.31 11.87 -1.32
C GLU A 72 4.06 12.42 -2.73
N GLN A 73 3.77 11.54 -3.71
CA GLN A 73 3.44 11.94 -5.08
C GLN A 73 2.13 12.74 -5.17
N ILE A 74 1.11 12.37 -4.41
CA ILE A 74 -0.17 13.12 -4.37
C ILE A 74 0.04 14.47 -3.68
N GLY A 75 0.78 14.47 -2.57
CA GLY A 75 1.06 15.63 -1.75
C GLY A 75 -0.06 15.95 -0.76
N ALA A 76 0.31 16.38 0.44
CA ALA A 76 -0.60 16.62 1.57
C ALA A 76 -1.79 17.54 1.22
N LYS A 77 -1.55 18.62 0.45
CA LYS A 77 -2.62 19.56 0.07
C LYS A 77 -3.74 18.86 -0.71
N LYS A 78 -3.41 17.98 -1.65
CA LYS A 78 -4.40 17.26 -2.46
C LYS A 78 -5.09 16.14 -1.67
N LEU A 79 -4.36 15.47 -0.78
CA LEU A 79 -4.92 14.45 0.13
C LEU A 79 -5.98 15.04 1.06
N LEU A 80 -5.75 16.26 1.56
CA LEU A 80 -6.64 16.95 2.48
C LEU A 80 -7.75 17.75 1.79
N SER A 81 -7.61 18.09 0.51
CA SER A 81 -8.66 18.74 -0.28
C SER A 81 -9.68 17.76 -0.89
N GLY A 82 -9.54 16.46 -0.61
CA GLY A 82 -10.40 15.42 -1.14
C GLY A 82 -11.79 15.37 -0.52
N LYS A 83 -12.60 14.40 -0.93
CA LYS A 83 -13.88 14.12 -0.26
C LYS A 83 -13.61 13.66 1.17
N HIS A 84 -14.31 14.23 2.14
CA HIS A 84 -14.16 13.93 3.58
C HIS A 84 -14.03 12.44 3.88
N VAL A 85 -14.89 11.60 3.28
CA VAL A 85 -14.89 10.13 3.46
C VAL A 85 -13.55 9.48 3.08
N VAL A 86 -12.90 9.92 2.00
CA VAL A 86 -11.62 9.37 1.54
C VAL A 86 -10.50 9.80 2.49
N THR A 87 -10.55 11.05 2.95
CA THR A 87 -9.59 11.59 3.92
C THR A 87 -9.70 10.87 5.27
N ASP A 88 -10.91 10.59 5.76
CA ASP A 88 -11.12 9.82 7.00
C ASP A 88 -10.56 8.41 6.90
N LEU A 89 -10.82 7.73 5.77
CA LEU A 89 -10.30 6.38 5.54
C LEU A 89 -8.76 6.37 5.50
N LEU A 90 -8.16 7.37 4.85
CA LEU A 90 -6.72 7.56 4.81
C LEU A 90 -6.15 7.79 6.21
N VAL A 91 -6.71 8.73 6.98
CA VAL A 91 -6.27 9.00 8.35
C VAL A 91 -6.39 7.75 9.21
N GLY A 92 -7.51 7.03 9.16
CA GLY A 92 -7.69 5.78 9.89
C GLY A 92 -6.67 4.71 9.51
N THR A 93 -6.28 4.66 8.24
CA THR A 93 -5.24 3.77 7.73
C THR A 93 -3.85 4.15 8.25
N LEU A 94 -3.51 5.45 8.20
CA LEU A 94 -2.23 5.95 8.69
C LEU A 94 -2.07 5.80 10.21
N VAL A 95 -3.14 6.02 10.98
CA VAL A 95 -3.14 5.78 12.43
C VAL A 95 -2.87 4.30 12.73
N LYS A 96 -3.46 3.37 11.97
CA LYS A 96 -3.19 1.93 12.13
C LYS A 96 -1.73 1.60 11.84
N LEU A 97 -1.14 2.15 10.77
CA LEU A 97 0.27 1.93 10.45
C LEU A 97 1.21 2.52 11.51
N ALA A 98 0.91 3.72 12.01
CA ALA A 98 1.68 4.34 13.10
C ALA A 98 1.62 3.54 14.42
N GLN A 99 0.57 2.72 14.59
CA GLN A 99 0.38 1.84 15.74
C GLN A 99 0.77 0.37 15.44
N ASP A 100 1.40 0.09 14.28
CA ASP A 100 1.73 -1.28 13.89
C ASP A 100 2.64 -1.95 14.92
N SER A 101 2.49 -3.25 15.12
CA SER A 101 3.34 -4.01 16.03
C SER A 101 4.79 -4.09 15.53
N HIS A 102 5.01 -4.03 14.21
CA HIS A 102 6.34 -4.11 13.62
C HIS A 102 6.99 -2.71 13.52
N PRO A 103 8.20 -2.50 14.09
CA PRO A 103 8.85 -1.18 14.12
C PRO A 103 9.09 -0.60 12.74
N ASP A 104 9.56 -1.38 11.76
CA ASP A 104 9.79 -0.88 10.40
C ASP A 104 8.52 -0.46 9.63
N THR A 105 7.33 -0.80 10.15
CA THR A 105 6.05 -0.37 9.55
C THR A 105 5.55 0.94 10.16
N ARG A 106 5.91 1.21 11.42
CA ARG A 106 5.62 2.47 12.10
C ARG A 106 6.51 3.60 11.57
#